data_AF-A0A5C0B513-F1
#
_entry.id   AF-A0A5C0B513-F1
#
_cell.length_a   1.000
_cell.length_b   1.000
_cell.length_c   1.000
_cell.angle_alpha   90.00
_cell.angle_beta   90.00
_cell.angle_gamma   90.00
#
_symmetry.space_group_name_H-M   'P 1'
#
loop_
_entity.id
_entity.type
_entity.pdbx_description
1 polymer ?
#
loop_
_entity_poly.entity_id
_entity_poly.type
_entity_poly.pdbx_seq_one_letter_code
_entity_poly.pdbx_strand_id
1 'polypeptide(L)'
;MICCARSWADDRPMSMSARIDAVMRQRNIRSQSELARVADVPQSTVNRILTRGDSYCPAWGTVKKLADALGVSAVWLTDGDASANPTAPAMPTDAPLDGWQLEALRILGGLDDVDRRKVMGVLRLLERPGNSGQR
;
A
#
# COMPACT_ATOMS: atom_id res chain seq x y z
N MET A 1 7.31 23.46 7.08
CA MET A 1 7.10 23.06 8.48
C MET A 1 7.30 21.55 8.54
N ILE A 2 8.52 21.14 8.88
CA ILE A 2 9.02 19.76 8.75
C ILE A 2 8.80 19.10 10.10
N CYS A 3 7.97 18.05 10.16
CA CYS A 3 7.85 17.20 11.36
C CYS A 3 8.67 15.93 11.13
N CYS A 4 9.95 15.98 11.47
CA CYS A 4 10.73 14.81 11.83
C CYS A 4 10.78 14.70 13.36
N ALA A 5 10.90 13.46 13.84
CA ALA A 5 11.05 13.01 15.23
C ALA A 5 9.76 12.77 16.05
N ARG A 6 9.29 11.52 16.03
CA ARG A 6 9.03 10.82 17.28
C ARG A 6 9.61 9.41 17.21
N SER A 7 10.67 9.22 17.99
CA SER A 7 11.28 7.96 18.38
C SER A 7 10.23 6.91 18.75
N TRP A 8 10.31 5.71 18.16
CA TRP A 8 9.88 4.47 18.81
C TRP A 8 11.00 3.45 18.69
N ALA A 9 11.74 3.29 19.78
CA ALA A 9 12.51 2.10 20.06
C ALA A 9 11.55 0.91 20.17
N ASP A 10 11.53 0.07 19.13
CA ASP A 10 11.20 -1.34 19.22
C ASP A 10 11.91 -2.01 18.03
N ASP A 11 13.18 -2.36 18.24
CA ASP A 11 14.01 -3.15 17.32
C ASP A 11 13.58 -4.62 17.40
N ARG A 12 12.27 -4.88 17.22
CA ARG A 12 11.73 -6.20 16.86
C ARG A 12 11.44 -6.15 15.37
N PRO A 13 11.53 -7.29 14.64
CA PRO A 13 11.00 -7.34 13.26
C PRO A 13 9.59 -6.76 13.27
N MET A 14 9.31 -5.77 12.42
CA MET A 14 8.06 -5.02 12.46
C MET A 14 6.87 -5.96 12.30
N SER A 15 6.23 -6.32 13.42
CA SER A 15 5.04 -7.16 13.43
C SER A 15 3.88 -6.50 12.68
N MET A 16 2.98 -7.31 12.15
CA MET A 16 1.80 -6.85 11.41
C MET A 16 0.96 -5.83 12.20
N SER A 17 0.86 -6.00 13.52
CA SER A 17 0.15 -5.07 14.41
C SER A 17 0.82 -3.70 14.49
N ALA A 18 2.16 -3.66 14.64
CA ALA A 18 2.91 -2.42 14.67
C ALA A 18 2.77 -1.62 13.35
N ARG A 19 2.71 -2.33 12.21
CA ARG A 19 2.46 -1.72 10.89
C ARG A 19 1.06 -1.11 10.81
N ILE A 20 0.03 -1.82 11.27
CA ILE A 20 -1.35 -1.29 11.31
C ILE A 20 -1.41 -0.04 12.18
N ASP A 21 -0.81 -0.06 13.38
CA ASP A 21 -0.80 1.09 14.28
C ASP A 21 -0.10 2.31 13.66
N ALA A 22 1.01 2.10 12.95
CA ALA A 22 1.72 3.17 12.26
C ALA A 22 0.84 3.82 11.18
N VAL A 23 0.11 3.03 10.39
CA VAL A 23 -0.76 3.55 9.34
C VAL A 23 -2.02 4.20 9.92
N MET A 24 -2.61 3.65 11.00
CA MET A 24 -3.72 4.29 11.71
C MET A 24 -3.36 5.71 12.18
N ARG A 25 -2.16 5.88 12.73
CA ARG A 25 -1.65 7.19 13.17
C ARG A 25 -1.47 8.16 11.99
N GLN A 26 -0.97 7.69 10.85
CA GLN A 26 -0.83 8.51 9.64
C GLN A 26 -2.18 8.92 9.04
N ARG A 27 -3.18 8.03 9.10
CA ARG A 27 -4.54 8.25 8.58
C ARG A 27 -5.48 8.93 9.58
N ASN A 28 -5.00 9.28 10.78
CA ASN A 28 -5.77 9.88 11.87
C ASN A 28 -6.98 9.03 12.32
N ILE A 29 -6.91 7.71 12.15
CA ILE A 29 -7.91 6.75 12.64
C ILE A 29 -7.67 6.58 14.13
N ARG A 30 -8.67 6.91 14.96
CA ARG A 30 -8.49 7.08 16.40
C ARG A 30 -8.75 5.81 17.19
N SER A 31 -9.47 4.83 16.64
CA SER A 31 -9.83 3.62 17.37
C SER A 31 -9.88 2.36 16.51
N GLN A 32 -9.71 1.21 17.16
CA GLN A 32 -9.84 -0.11 16.52
C GLN A 32 -11.25 -0.35 15.98
N SER A 33 -12.27 0.16 16.68
CA SER A 33 -13.67 0.09 16.24
C SER A 33 -13.92 0.93 14.99
N GLU A 34 -13.27 2.08 14.89
CA GLU A 34 -13.31 2.90 13.68
C GLU A 34 -12.63 2.18 12.51
N LEU A 35 -11.45 1.59 12.72
CA LEU A 35 -10.79 0.75 11.71
C LEU A 35 -11.69 -0.42 11.27
N ALA A 36 -12.30 -1.13 12.22
CA ALA A 36 -13.19 -2.26 11.92
C ALA A 36 -14.38 -1.86 11.04
N ARG A 37 -14.93 -0.66 11.28
CA ARG A 37 -16.02 -0.10 10.48
C ARG A 37 -15.57 0.32 9.09
N VAL A 38 -14.42 0.98 8.97
CA VAL A 38 -13.87 1.43 7.68
C VAL A 38 -13.43 0.23 6.82
N ALA A 39 -12.88 -0.80 7.45
CA ALA A 39 -12.37 -1.99 6.77
C ALA A 39 -13.39 -3.13 6.60
N ASP A 40 -14.65 -2.94 6.99
CA ASP A 40 -15.70 -3.97 6.88
C ASP A 40 -15.25 -5.36 7.41
N VAL A 41 -14.62 -5.34 8.58
CA VAL A 41 -14.13 -6.53 9.29
C VAL A 41 -14.58 -6.53 10.74
N PRO A 42 -14.84 -7.70 11.34
CA PRO A 42 -15.27 -7.77 12.74
C PRO A 42 -14.24 -7.13 13.68
N GLN A 43 -14.71 -6.33 14.64
CA GLN A 43 -13.85 -5.71 15.65
C GLN A 43 -13.06 -6.77 16.45
N SER A 44 -13.64 -7.95 16.69
CA SER A 44 -12.96 -9.07 17.33
C SER A 44 -11.74 -9.56 16.54
N THR A 45 -11.81 -9.53 15.21
CA THR A 45 -10.69 -9.88 14.32
C THR A 45 -9.59 -8.84 14.40
N VAL A 46 -9.94 -7.54 14.35
CA VAL A 46 -8.97 -6.44 14.50
C VAL A 46 -8.26 -6.52 15.86
N ASN A 47 -9.02 -6.71 16.94
CA ASN A 47 -8.45 -6.85 18.28
C ASN A 47 -7.51 -8.07 18.37
N ARG A 48 -7.89 -9.21 17.80
CA ARG A 48 -7.02 -10.41 17.77
C ARG A 48 -5.73 -10.17 17.00
N ILE A 49 -5.77 -9.45 15.88
CA ILE A 49 -4.57 -9.09 15.10
C ILE A 49 -3.66 -8.17 15.93
N LEU A 50 -4.21 -7.13 16.56
CA LEU A 50 -3.42 -6.17 17.32
C LEU A 50 -2.84 -6.75 18.62
N THR A 51 -3.57 -7.64 19.29
CA THR A 51 -3.14 -8.23 20.58
C THR A 51 -2.26 -9.46 20.42
N ARG A 52 -2.51 -10.31 19.41
CA ARG A 52 -1.77 -11.56 19.20
C ARG A 52 -0.70 -11.46 18.12
N GLY A 53 -0.71 -10.40 17.30
CA GLY A 53 0.29 -10.12 16.28
C GLY A 53 0.59 -11.36 15.43
N ASP A 54 1.87 -11.75 15.43
CA ASP A 54 2.40 -12.85 14.61
C ASP A 54 1.91 -14.25 15.03
N SER A 55 1.30 -14.40 16.22
CA SER A 55 0.69 -15.67 16.66
C SER A 55 -0.71 -15.90 16.07
N TYR A 56 -1.26 -14.94 15.34
CA TYR A 56 -2.57 -15.04 14.72
C TYR A 56 -2.45 -14.75 13.22
N CYS A 57 -2.72 -15.76 12.40
CA CYS A 57 -2.75 -15.62 10.95
C CYS A 57 -4.20 -15.39 10.50
N PRO A 58 -4.63 -14.15 10.24
CA PRO A 58 -5.95 -13.88 9.68
C PRO A 58 -6.05 -14.40 8.24
N ALA A 59 -7.27 -14.70 7.79
CA ALA A 59 -7.50 -15.05 6.40
C ALA A 59 -7.04 -13.92 5.47
N TRP A 60 -6.45 -14.28 4.32
CA TRP A 60 -5.94 -13.31 3.34
C TRP A 60 -7.01 -12.28 2.90
N GLY A 61 -8.28 -12.69 2.79
CA GLY A 61 -9.39 -11.77 2.50
C GLY A 61 -9.59 -10.68 3.55
N THR A 62 -9.34 -10.98 4.84
CA THR A 62 -9.38 -10.00 5.93
C THR A 62 -8.21 -9.03 5.83
N VAL A 63 -7.01 -9.53 5.51
CA VAL A 63 -5.81 -8.71 5.30
C VAL A 63 -6.03 -7.74 4.15
N LYS A 64 -6.60 -8.20 3.03
CA LYS A 64 -6.90 -7.37 1.88
C LYS A 64 -7.87 -6.24 2.21
N LYS A 65 -8.97 -6.54 2.91
CA LYS A 65 -9.93 -5.51 3.36
C LYS A 65 -9.30 -4.45 4.26
N LEU A 66 -8.43 -4.86 5.19
CA LEU A 66 -7.68 -3.94 6.04
C LEU A 66 -6.71 -3.08 5.22
N ALA A 67 -6.01 -3.71 4.28
CA ALA A 67 -5.06 -3.03 3.40
C ALA A 67 -5.76 -1.99 2.51
N ASP A 68 -6.89 -2.37 1.90
CA ASP A 68 -7.72 -1.48 1.07
C ASP A 68 -8.24 -0.28 1.88
N ALA A 69 -8.73 -0.51 3.10
CA ALA A 69 -9.21 0.54 3.99
C ALA A 69 -8.12 1.50 4.46
N LEU A 70 -6.91 0.99 4.67
CA LEU A 70 -5.75 1.79 5.05
C LEU A 70 -5.06 2.44 3.83
N GLY A 71 -5.43 2.01 2.62
CA GLY A 71 -4.82 2.41 1.35
C GLY A 71 -3.37 1.96 1.25
N VAL A 72 -3.08 0.74 1.72
CA VAL A 72 -1.75 0.12 1.68
C VAL A 72 -1.77 -1.24 0.99
N SER A 73 -0.60 -1.75 0.61
CA SER A 73 -0.48 -3.10 0.03
C SER A 73 -0.65 -4.19 1.09
N ALA A 74 -1.45 -5.21 0.80
CA ALA A 74 -1.61 -6.38 1.67
C ALA A 74 -0.28 -7.15 1.86
N VAL A 75 0.59 -7.13 0.85
CA VAL A 75 1.94 -7.73 0.90
C VAL A 75 2.83 -6.92 1.83
N TRP A 76 2.78 -5.59 1.77
CA TRP A 76 3.51 -4.74 2.71
C TRP A 76 3.06 -4.96 4.15
N LEU A 77 1.75 -5.16 4.36
CA LEU A 77 1.18 -5.33 5.69
C LEU A 77 1.54 -6.69 6.32
N THR A 78 1.83 -7.72 5.52
CA THR A 78 2.18 -9.07 5.95
C THR A 78 3.68 -9.36 5.96
N ASP A 79 4.38 -8.98 4.91
CA ASP A 79 5.81 -9.26 4.72
C ASP A 79 6.71 -8.13 5.25
N GLY A 80 6.21 -6.90 5.28
CA GLY A 80 6.97 -5.74 5.74
C GLY A 80 8.03 -5.26 4.77
N ASP A 81 8.01 -5.77 3.54
CA ASP A 81 8.99 -5.42 2.54
C ASP A 81 8.90 -3.92 2.21
N ALA A 82 9.92 -3.16 2.62
CA ALA A 82 10.03 -1.73 2.36
C ALA A 82 10.21 -1.41 0.86
N SER A 83 10.50 -2.43 0.03
CA SER A 83 10.49 -2.30 -1.43
C SER A 83 9.08 -2.25 -2.02
N ALA A 84 8.05 -2.72 -1.30
CA ALA A 84 6.67 -2.56 -1.70
C ALA A 84 6.20 -1.15 -1.34
N ASN A 85 5.98 -0.30 -2.35
CA ASN A 85 5.47 1.06 -2.13
C ASN A 85 4.16 0.99 -1.32
N PRO A 86 4.09 1.57 -0.10
CA PRO A 86 2.92 1.48 0.76
C PRO A 86 1.72 2.22 0.16
N THR A 87 1.90 3.09 -0.82
CA THR A 87 0.82 3.83 -1.48
C THR A 87 0.51 3.29 -2.88
N ALA A 88 1.20 2.24 -3.34
CA ALA A 88 0.83 1.62 -4.59
C ALA A 88 -0.57 1.00 -4.42
N PRO A 89 -1.57 1.39 -5.24
CA PRO A 89 -2.83 0.66 -5.25
C PRO A 89 -2.50 -0.81 -5.47
N ALA A 90 -3.15 -1.69 -4.72
CA ALA A 90 -3.05 -3.12 -4.96
C ALA A 90 -3.43 -3.35 -6.42
N MET A 91 -2.43 -3.51 -7.31
CA MET A 91 -2.70 -3.85 -8.70
C MET A 91 -3.52 -5.14 -8.63
N PRO A 92 -4.73 -5.19 -9.19
CA PRO A 92 -5.50 -6.40 -9.20
C PRO A 92 -4.68 -7.46 -9.94
N THR A 93 -4.05 -8.35 -9.18
CA THR A 93 -3.10 -9.36 -9.67
C THR A 93 -3.80 -10.34 -10.62
N ASP A 94 -5.13 -10.43 -10.55
CA ASP A 94 -5.97 -11.30 -11.38
C ASP A 94 -6.86 -10.52 -12.37
N ALA A 95 -6.72 -9.20 -12.50
CA ALA A 95 -7.46 -8.50 -13.55
C ALA A 95 -6.86 -8.88 -14.92
N PRO A 96 -7.68 -9.28 -15.90
CA PRO A 96 -7.21 -9.45 -17.25
C PRO A 96 -6.54 -8.16 -17.70
N LEU A 97 -5.28 -8.23 -18.10
CA LEU A 97 -4.60 -7.10 -18.71
C LEU A 97 -5.39 -6.72 -19.97
N ASP A 98 -5.75 -5.45 -20.10
CA ASP A 98 -6.37 -4.98 -21.32
C ASP A 98 -5.36 -5.00 -22.49
N GLY A 99 -5.86 -4.85 -23.71
CA GLY A 99 -5.01 -4.90 -24.91
C GLY A 99 -3.90 -3.83 -24.90
N TRP A 100 -4.12 -2.69 -24.24
CA TRP A 100 -3.14 -1.62 -24.12
C TRP A 100 -2.04 -1.98 -23.11
N GLN A 101 -2.40 -2.62 -22.00
CA GLN A 101 -1.47 -3.10 -20.99
C GLN A 101 -0.56 -4.21 -21.54
N LEU A 102 -1.12 -5.17 -22.30
CA LEU A 102 -0.34 -6.21 -22.97
C LEU A 102 0.63 -5.64 -24.00
N GLU A 103 0.16 -4.69 -24.82
CA GLU A 103 0.99 -4.05 -25.83
C GLU A 103 2.12 -3.22 -25.20
N ALA A 104 1.83 -2.48 -24.13
CA ALA A 104 2.84 -1.76 -23.37
C ALA A 104 3.89 -2.70 -22.78
N LEU A 105 3.49 -3.83 -22.18
CA LEU A 105 4.44 -4.82 -21.65
C LEU A 105 5.30 -5.44 -22.75
N ARG A 106 4.72 -5.73 -23.92
CA ARG A 106 5.45 -6.24 -25.09
C ARG A 106 6.53 -5.25 -25.53
N ILE A 107 6.19 -3.97 -25.61
CA ILE A 107 7.14 -2.90 -25.97
C ILE A 107 8.22 -2.78 -24.90
N LEU A 108 7.83 -2.69 -23.62
CA LEU A 108 8.77 -2.55 -22.49
C LEU A 108 9.73 -3.74 -22.36
N GLY A 109 9.27 -4.95 -22.69
CA GLY A 109 10.09 -6.16 -22.68
C GLY A 109 11.24 -6.14 -23.70
N GLY A 110 11.11 -5.36 -24.78
CA GLY A 110 12.13 -5.23 -25.82
C GLY A 110 13.12 -4.08 -25.63
N LEU A 111 12.93 -3.22 -24.62
CA LEU A 111 13.76 -2.03 -24.41
C LEU A 111 14.96 -2.30 -23.51
N ASP A 112 16.09 -1.68 -23.85
CA ASP A 112 17.28 -1.62 -23.00
C ASP A 112 17.12 -0.60 -21.85
N ASP A 113 18.09 -0.56 -20.93
CA ASP A 113 18.04 0.33 -19.75
C ASP A 113 18.06 1.82 -20.10
N VAL A 114 18.66 2.19 -21.23
CA VAL A 114 18.72 3.59 -21.69
C VAL A 114 17.34 4.03 -22.15
N ASP A 115 16.66 3.20 -22.93
CA ASP A 115 15.34 3.49 -23.45
C ASP A 115 14.25 3.39 -22.37
N ARG A 116 14.36 2.45 -21.43
CA ARG A 116 13.51 2.41 -20.23
C ARG A 116 13.56 3.72 -19.46
N ARG A 117 14.76 4.33 -19.34
CA ARG A 117 14.92 5.63 -18.67
C ARG A 117 14.22 6.77 -19.41
N LYS A 118 14.24 6.77 -20.75
CA LYS A 118 13.51 7.74 -21.57
C LYS A 118 11.99 7.59 -21.41
N VAL A 119 11.49 6.35 -21.43
CA VAL A 119 10.07 6.04 -21.18
C VAL A 119 9.64 6.58 -19.82
N MET A 120 10.43 6.35 -18.77
CA MET A 120 10.14 6.91 -17.45
C MET A 120 10.12 8.45 -17.44
N GLY A 121 10.95 9.11 -18.25
CA GLY A 121 10.91 10.57 -18.44
C GLY A 121 9.59 11.04 -19.04
N VAL A 122 9.07 10.34 -20.05
CA VAL A 122 7.77 10.63 -20.68
C VAL A 122 6.62 10.36 -19.71
N LEU A 123 6.62 9.23 -19.00
CA LEU A 123 5.59 8.91 -18.02
C LEU A 123 5.52 9.96 -16.90
N ARG A 124 6.67 10.46 -16.44
CA ARG A 124 6.73 11.55 -15.45
C ARG A 124 6.20 12.88 -16.00
N LEU A 125 6.34 13.13 -17.31
CA LEU A 125 5.72 14.30 -17.95
C LEU A 125 4.19 14.17 -17.95
N LEU A 126 3.66 12.97 -18.16
CA LEU A 126 2.23 12.68 -18.16
C LEU A 126 1.61 12.63 -16.76
N GLU A 127 2.36 12.18 -15.75
CA GLU A 127 1.94 12.20 -14.33
C GLU A 127 1.80 13.62 -13.77
N ARG A 128 2.46 14.60 -14.39
CA ARG A 128 2.28 16.00 -13.99
C ARG A 128 0.84 16.39 -14.34
N PRO A 129 -0.04 16.69 -13.37
CA PRO A 129 -1.40 17.09 -13.68
C PRO A 129 -1.30 18.31 -14.59
N GLY A 130 -1.85 18.17 -15.80
CA GLY A 130 -1.88 19.24 -16.78
C GLY A 130 -2.43 20.50 -16.11
N ASN A 131 -1.63 21.57 -16.18
CA ASN A 131 -2.08 22.94 -16.06
C ASN A 131 -3.06 23.21 -17.22
N SER A 132 -4.26 22.64 -17.15
CA SER A 132 -5.34 22.89 -18.09
C SER A 132 -6.09 24.14 -17.62
N GLY A 133 -5.61 25.29 -18.09
CA GLY A 133 -6.41 26.46 -18.42
C GLY A 133 -7.19 27.14 -17.29
N GLN A 134 -6.54 28.03 -16.54
CA GLN A 134 -7.19 29.29 -16.15
C GLN A 134 -7.00 30.26 -17.30
N ARG A 135 -8.04 30.47 -18.10
CA ARG A 135 -8.13 31.51 -19.10
C ARG A 135 -9.50 32.15 -19.04
#